data_AF-A0A7Y5N4C4-F1
#
_entry.id   AF-A0A7Y5N4C4-F1
#
_cell.length_a   1.000
_cell.length_b   1.000
_cell.length_c   1.000
_cell.angle_alpha   90.00
_cell.angle_beta   90.00
_cell.angle_gamma   90.00
#
_symmetry.space_group_name_H-M   'P 1'
#
loop_
_entity.id
_entity.type
_entity.pdbx_description
1 polymer ?
#
loop_
_entity_poly.entity_id
_entity_poly.type
_entity_poly.pdbx_seq_one_letter_code
_entity_poly.pdbx_strand_id
1 'polypeptide(L)'
;MPPAPQPGDDEVLDAYSRTVSTVASRLAPVVASLRVSRPTRSGTVEGGGSAVVLTEQGLLLTNAHVVEGVDRGAAHFADGTSVRVHVVGADPLSD
;
A
#
# COMPACT_ATOMS: atom_id res chain seq x y z
N MET A 1 18.03 -19.41 -42.51
CA MET A 1 18.10 -19.35 -41.04
C MET A 1 16.77 -19.84 -40.51
N PRO A 2 16.70 -20.95 -39.74
CA PRO A 2 15.45 -21.34 -39.11
C PRO A 2 15.04 -20.27 -38.08
N PRO A 3 13.73 -20.05 -37.84
CA PRO A 3 13.27 -19.16 -36.80
C PRO A 3 13.76 -19.67 -35.42
N ALA A 4 14.09 -18.74 -34.52
CA ALA A 4 14.44 -19.10 -33.16
C ALA A 4 13.27 -19.84 -32.50
N PRO A 5 13.54 -20.88 -31.68
CA PRO A 5 12.50 -21.58 -30.94
C PRO A 5 11.72 -20.57 -30.11
N GLN A 6 10.40 -20.65 -30.17
CA GLN A 6 9.53 -19.80 -29.36
C GLN A 6 9.56 -20.36 -27.92
N PRO A 7 9.64 -19.50 -26.91
CA PRO A 7 9.61 -19.95 -25.52
C PRO A 7 8.30 -20.70 -25.25
N GLY A 8 8.40 -21.79 -24.49
CA GLY A 8 7.23 -22.55 -24.05
C GLY A 8 6.48 -21.80 -22.93
N ASP A 9 5.21 -22.14 -22.72
CA ASP A 9 4.36 -21.48 -21.72
C ASP A 9 4.98 -21.45 -20.31
N ASP A 10 5.67 -22.53 -19.91
CA ASP A 10 6.35 -22.62 -18.61
C ASP A 10 7.48 -21.58 -18.47
N GLU A 11 8.23 -21.35 -19.54
CA GLU A 11 9.31 -20.35 -19.56
C GLU A 11 8.74 -18.93 -19.48
N VAL A 12 7.62 -18.69 -20.14
CA VAL A 12 6.89 -17.40 -20.08
C VAL A 12 6.36 -17.16 -18.66
N LEU A 13 5.75 -18.16 -18.03
CA LEU A 13 5.23 -18.06 -16.67
C LEU A 13 6.34 -17.86 -15.63
N ASP A 14 7.48 -18.53 -15.79
CA ASP A 14 8.66 -18.34 -14.95
C ASP A 14 9.24 -16.93 -15.09
N ALA A 15 9.36 -16.41 -16.32
CA ALA A 15 9.79 -15.04 -16.58
C ALA A 15 8.82 -14.00 -15.98
N TYR A 16 7.51 -14.23 -16.12
CA TYR A 16 6.48 -13.39 -15.51
C TYR A 16 6.58 -13.40 -13.97
N SER A 17 6.67 -14.60 -13.37
CA SER A 17 6.76 -14.79 -11.93
C SER A 17 7.97 -14.04 -11.34
N ARG A 18 9.16 -14.21 -11.94
CA ARG A 18 10.36 -13.46 -11.55
C ARG A 18 10.15 -11.96 -11.58
N THR A 19 9.47 -11.46 -12.61
CA THR A 19 9.21 -10.03 -12.78
C THR A 19 8.31 -9.52 -11.65
N VAL A 20 7.18 -10.18 -11.41
CA VAL A 20 6.22 -9.78 -10.36
C VAL A 20 6.85 -9.86 -8.97
N SER A 21 7.55 -10.94 -8.64
CA SER A 21 8.22 -11.09 -7.34
C SER A 21 9.31 -10.03 -7.12
N THR A 22 10.04 -9.65 -8.19
CA THR A 22 11.06 -8.59 -8.10
C THR A 22 10.44 -7.22 -7.90
N VAL A 23 9.31 -6.92 -8.55
CA VAL A 23 8.59 -5.65 -8.35
C VAL A 23 8.02 -5.59 -6.93
N ALA A 24 7.38 -6.67 -6.48
CA ALA A 24 6.82 -6.76 -5.13
C ALA A 24 7.89 -6.58 -4.05
N SER A 25 9.06 -7.23 -4.19
CA SER A 25 10.15 -7.09 -3.22
C SER A 25 10.74 -5.69 -3.17
N ARG A 26 10.78 -4.99 -4.31
CA ARG A 26 11.23 -3.58 -4.38
C ARG A 26 10.23 -2.60 -3.77
N LEU A 27 8.93 -2.86 -3.88
CA LEU A 27 7.88 -1.97 -3.37
C LEU A 27 7.49 -2.26 -1.92
N ALA A 28 7.74 -3.48 -1.40
CA ALA A 28 7.38 -3.85 -0.04
C ALA A 28 7.82 -2.85 1.06
N PRO A 29 9.02 -2.25 1.02
CA PRO A 29 9.45 -1.29 2.05
C PRO A 29 8.69 0.03 2.04
N VAL A 30 8.07 0.42 0.92
CA VAL A 30 7.37 1.71 0.78
C VAL A 30 5.85 1.60 0.96
N VAL A 31 5.34 0.39 1.21
CA VAL A 31 3.92 0.14 1.47
C VAL A 31 3.72 -0.14 2.96
N ALA A 32 2.73 0.50 3.56
CA ALA A 32 2.34 0.30 4.95
C ALA A 32 0.87 -0.13 5.05
N SER A 33 0.56 -0.99 6.02
CA SER A 33 -0.81 -1.20 6.48
C SER A 33 -1.23 -0.03 7.35
N LEU A 34 -2.26 0.69 6.93
CA LEU A 34 -2.82 1.80 7.66
C LEU A 34 -4.00 1.32 8.51
N ARG A 35 -3.97 1.62 9.81
CA ARG A 35 -5.04 1.38 10.77
C ARG A 35 -5.54 2.72 11.29
N VAL A 36 -6.84 2.92 11.26
CA VAL A 36 -7.50 4.11 11.79
C VAL A 36 -8.61 3.71 12.74
N SER A 37 -8.93 4.58 13.69
CA SER A 37 -10.00 4.35 14.66
C SER A 37 -10.74 5.64 14.91
N ARG A 38 -12.07 5.62 14.77
CA ARG A 38 -12.93 6.77 15.07
C ARG A 38 -13.88 6.47 16.23
N PRO A 39 -14.03 7.41 17.18
CA PRO A 39 -15.07 7.31 18.19
C PRO A 39 -16.45 7.53 17.57
N THR A 40 -17.44 6.79 18.06
CA THR A 40 -18.85 6.87 17.66
C THR A 40 -19.74 6.88 18.90
N ARG A 41 -21.03 7.18 18.74
CA ARG A 41 -22.00 7.18 19.87
C ARG A 41 -22.13 5.82 20.57
N SER A 42 -21.76 4.72 19.89
CA SER A 42 -21.93 3.36 20.40
C SER A 42 -20.60 2.63 20.67
N GLY A 43 -19.47 3.34 20.64
CA GLY A 43 -18.14 2.75 20.81
C GLY A 43 -17.13 3.26 19.80
N THR A 44 -16.14 2.45 19.45
CA THR A 44 -15.07 2.80 18.50
C THR A 44 -15.22 1.95 17.24
N VAL A 45 -15.13 2.59 16.07
CA VAL A 45 -15.08 1.88 14.78
C VAL A 45 -13.65 1.89 14.29
N GLU A 46 -13.12 0.71 13.99
CA GLU A 46 -11.82 0.55 13.35
C GLU A 46 -11.98 0.49 11.84
N GLY A 47 -11.11 1.20 11.14
CA GLY A 47 -10.94 1.16 9.70
C GLY A 47 -9.51 0.77 9.35
N GLY A 48 -9.30 0.26 8.16
CA GLY A 48 -7.97 -0.10 7.72
C GLY A 48 -7.84 -0.09 6.20
N GLY A 49 -6.63 0.19 5.74
CA GLY A 49 -6.27 0.24 4.34
C GLY A 49 -4.77 0.07 4.16
N SER A 50 -4.29 0.44 2.97
CA SER A 50 -2.86 0.52 2.68
C SER A 50 -2.49 1.94 2.36
N ALA A 51 -1.25 2.31 2.66
CA ALA A 51 -0.70 3.60 2.31
C ALA A 51 0.70 3.42 1.70
N VAL A 52 1.07 4.31 0.78
CA VAL A 52 2.38 4.31 0.12
C VAL A 52 3.18 5.54 0.51
N VAL A 53 4.46 5.36 0.78
CA VAL A 53 5.38 6.47 1.07
C VAL A 53 5.66 7.22 -0.24
N LEU A 54 5.31 8.51 -0.28
CA LEU A 54 5.49 9.36 -1.46
C LEU A 54 6.77 10.17 -1.40
N THR A 55 7.24 10.51 -0.20
CA THR A 55 8.38 11.42 -0.01
C THR A 55 9.27 10.99 1.15
N GLU A 56 10.57 11.27 1.08
CA GLU A 56 11.55 11.04 2.16
C GLU A 56 11.17 11.76 3.48
N GLN A 57 10.38 12.84 3.41
CA GLN A 57 9.90 13.57 4.59
C GLN A 57 8.78 12.84 5.35
N GLY A 58 8.34 11.66 4.88
CA GLY A 58 7.33 10.84 5.55
C GLY A 58 5.88 11.18 5.18
N LEU A 59 5.64 11.69 3.97
CA LEU A 59 4.29 11.81 3.42
C LEU A 59 3.81 10.44 2.92
N LEU A 60 2.64 10.03 3.37
CA LEU A 60 1.98 8.81 2.92
C LEU A 60 0.71 9.15 2.12
N LEU A 61 0.47 8.41 1.05
CA LEU A 61 -0.73 8.51 0.23
C LEU A 61 -1.61 7.27 0.46
N THR A 62 -2.89 7.50 0.70
CA THR A 62 -3.96 6.50 0.83
C THR A 62 -5.21 7.07 0.19
N ASN A 63 -6.21 6.23 -0.03
CA ASN A 63 -7.53 6.72 -0.38
C ASN A 63 -8.08 7.56 0.79
N ALA A 64 -8.59 8.76 0.49
CA ALA A 64 -9.46 9.57 1.33
C ALA A 64 -10.53 8.78 2.09
N HIS A 65 -11.22 7.79 1.51
CA HIS A 65 -12.22 7.02 2.28
C HIS A 65 -11.61 6.25 3.47
N VAL A 66 -10.33 5.85 3.38
CA VAL A 66 -9.63 5.15 4.48
C VAL A 66 -9.47 6.08 5.67
N VAL A 67 -9.33 7.39 5.41
CA VAL A 67 -9.14 8.43 6.43
C VAL A 67 -10.38 9.29 6.66
N GLU A 68 -11.54 8.88 6.14
CA GLU A 68 -12.77 9.66 6.28
C GLU A 68 -13.22 9.73 7.76
N GLY A 69 -13.36 10.95 8.27
CA GLY A 69 -13.81 11.20 9.64
C GLY A 69 -12.81 10.76 10.71
N VAL A 70 -11.52 10.63 10.36
CA VAL A 70 -10.41 10.41 11.30
C VAL A 70 -9.30 11.44 11.08
N ASP A 71 -8.68 11.88 12.16
CA ASP A 71 -7.54 12.81 12.11
C ASP A 71 -6.20 12.11 12.34
N ARG A 72 -6.24 10.85 12.81
CA ARG A 72 -5.06 10.09 13.26
C ARG A 72 -5.20 8.60 12.96
N GLY A 73 -4.06 7.94 12.80
CA GLY A 73 -3.95 6.49 12.65
C GLY A 73 -2.56 5.96 12.99
N ALA A 74 -2.35 4.68 12.69
CA ALA A 74 -1.06 4.02 12.78
C ALA A 74 -0.73 3.34 11.44
N ALA A 75 0.48 3.57 10.93
CA ALA A 75 1.02 2.89 9.77
C ALA A 75 2.00 1.82 10.22
N HIS A 76 1.83 0.60 9.72
CA HIS A 76 2.64 -0.57 10.03
C HIS A 76 3.37 -1.05 8.78
N PHE A 77 4.69 -1.10 8.83
CA PHE A 77 5.54 -1.51 7.73
C PHE A 77 5.92 -2.99 7.83
N ALA A 78 6.33 -3.58 6.71
CA ALA A 78 6.69 -4.99 6.63
C ALA A 78 7.96 -5.36 7.44
N ASP A 79 8.79 -4.37 7.77
CA ASP A 79 9.95 -4.52 8.65
C ASP A 79 9.58 -4.56 10.15
N GLY A 80 8.29 -4.41 10.48
CA GLY A 80 7.77 -4.33 11.85
C GLY A 80 7.71 -2.91 12.41
N THR A 81 8.26 -1.91 11.71
CA THR A 81 8.21 -0.52 12.12
C THR A 81 6.76 -0.04 12.16
N SER A 82 6.38 0.66 13.23
CA SER A 82 5.05 1.24 13.39
C SER A 82 5.15 2.71 13.75
N VAL A 83 4.45 3.57 13.01
CA VAL A 83 4.48 5.02 13.19
C VAL A 83 3.08 5.57 13.33
N ARG A 84 2.93 6.63 14.13
CA ARG A 84 1.68 7.40 14.18
C ARG A 84 1.60 8.29 12.96
N VAL A 85 0.41 8.39 12.39
CA VAL A 85 0.14 9.28 11.24
C VAL A 85 -0.94 10.29 11.59
N HIS A 86 -0.85 11.44 10.93
CA HIS A 86 -1.81 12.53 11.01
C HIS A 86 -2.32 12.84 9.61
N VAL A 87 -3.63 13.05 9.48
CA VAL A 87 -4.21 13.42 8.19
C VAL A 87 -3.88 14.88 7.89
N VAL A 88 -3.14 15.10 6.80
CA VAL A 88 -2.74 16.45 6.34
C VAL A 88 -3.80 17.05 5.41
N GLY A 89 -4.51 16.20 4.66
CA GLY A 89 -5.60 16.58 3.78
C GLY A 89 -6.23 15.34 3.13
N ALA A 90 -7.44 15.51 2.62
CA ALA A 90 -8.18 14.51 1.86
C ALA A 90 -8.99 15.24 0.78
N ASP A 91 -9.04 14.67 -0.42
CA ASP A 91 -9.88 15.16 -1.52
C ASP A 91 -11.02 14.17 -1.77
N PRO A 92 -12.26 14.43 -1.31
CA PRO A 92 -13.38 13.50 -1.49
C PRO A 92 -13.78 13.24 -2.95
N LEU A 93 -13.32 14.08 -3.89
CA LEU A 93 -13.56 13.87 -5.33
C LEU A 93 -12.62 12.83 -5.91
N SER A 94 -11.48 12.61 -5.26
CA SER A 94 -10.42 11.71 -5.64
C SER A 94 -10.20 10.74 -4.48
N ASP A 95 -11.00 9.67 -4.47
CA ASP A 95 -11.14 8.69 -3.39
C ASP A 95 -9.92 8.45 -2.51
#